data_AF-A0A2P2FRF4-F1
#
_entry.id   AF-A0A2P2FRF4-F1
#
_cell.length_a   1.000
_cell.length_b   1.000
_cell.length_c   1.000
_cell.angle_alpha   90.00
_cell.angle_beta   90.00
_cell.angle_gamma   90.00
#
_symmetry.space_group_name_H-M   'P 1'
#
loop_
_entity.id
_entity.type
_entity.pdbx_description
1 polymer ?
#
loop_
_entity_poly.entity_id
_entity_poly.type
_entity_poly.pdbx_seq_one_letter_code
_entity_poly.pdbx_strand_id
1 'polypeptide(L)' 'MVVYAGERLNGGADPLPTAPIVETYPPMNRIRRDAARLLPGSKVRTLLFYRYLLVYRRPEDDHPI' A
#
# COMPACT_ATOMS: atom_id res chain seq x y z
N MET A 1 7.88 17.24 20.52
CA MET A 1 6.82 17.95 21.28
C MET A 1 6.86 19.45 21.04
N VAL A 2 8.00 20.14 21.25
CA VAL A 2 8.12 21.60 21.04
C VAL A 2 7.74 22.05 19.62
N VAL A 3 8.17 21.32 18.59
CA VAL A 3 7.86 21.63 17.18
C VAL A 3 6.35 21.52 16.89
N TYR A 4 5.70 20.44 17.34
CA TYR A 4 4.26 20.22 17.14
C TYR A 4 3.41 21.29 17.83
N ALA A 5 3.79 21.68 19.06
CA ALA A 5 3.12 22.76 19.77
C ALA A 5 3.33 24.11 19.06
N GLY A 6 4.55 24.40 18.59
CA GLY A 6 4.85 25.60 17.81
C GLY A 6 4.07 25.67 16.50
N GLU A 7 3.94 24.56 15.78
CA GLU A 7 3.18 24.50 14.52
C GLU A 7 1.70 24.85 14.76
N ARG A 8 1.09 24.27 15.79
CA ARG A 8 -0.31 24.56 16.16
C ARG A 8 -0.53 26.02 16.58
N LEU A 9 0.43 26.61 17.31
CA LEU A 9 0.37 28.01 17.75
C LEU A 9 0.55 29.00 16.59
N ASN A 10 1.25 28.60 15.53
CA ASN A 10 1.46 29.40 14.31
C ASN A 10 0.37 29.21 13.24
N GLY A 11 -0.76 28.58 13.58
CA GLY A 11 -1.89 28.37 12.67
C GLY A 11 -2.04 26.95 12.12
N GLY A 12 -1.13 26.03 12.45
CA GLY A 12 -1.08 24.69 11.88
C GLY A 12 -0.46 24.67 10.49
N ALA A 13 -0.47 23.50 9.84
CA ALA A 13 -0.09 23.40 8.43
C ALA A 13 -1.04 24.27 7.58
N ASP A 14 -0.47 25.16 6.77
CA ASP A 14 -1.20 25.91 5.75
C ASP A 14 -1.94 24.90 4.86
N PRO A 15 -3.26 25.04 4.62
CA PRO A 15 -3.97 24.15 3.72
C PRO A 15 -3.36 24.21 2.31
N LEU A 16 -2.45 23.28 2.04
CA LEU A 16 -1.87 23.12 0.72
C LEU A 16 -2.98 22.77 -0.28
N PRO A 17 -2.94 23.31 -1.51
CA PRO A 17 -3.85 22.90 -2.56
C PRO A 17 -3.80 21.39 -2.72
N THR A 18 -4.96 20.73 -2.63
CA THR A 18 -5.06 19.30 -2.92
C THR A 18 -4.63 19.07 -4.37
N ALA A 19 -3.65 18.20 -4.59
CA ALA A 19 -3.26 17.82 -5.94
C ALA A 19 -4.48 17.28 -6.69
N PRO A 20 -4.76 17.69 -7.94
CA PRO A 20 -5.93 17.25 -8.71
C PRO A 20 -5.78 15.80 -9.22
N ILE A 21 -4.89 15.01 -8.60
CA ILE A 21 -4.60 13.64 -8.96
C ILE A 21 -5.66 12.76 -8.29
N VAL A 22 -6.49 12.14 -9.12
CA VAL A 22 -7.43 11.10 -8.67
C VAL A 22 -6.75 9.75 -8.88
N GLU A 23 -6.40 9.07 -7.80
CA GLU A 23 -5.89 7.69 -7.90
C GLU A 23 -7.03 6.76 -8.36
N THR A 24 -6.86 6.14 -9.53
CA THR A 24 -7.83 5.17 -10.08
C THR A 24 -7.52 3.73 -9.67
N TYR A 25 -6.47 3.54 -8.86
CA TYR A 25 -6.05 2.22 -8.41
C TYR A 25 -6.96 1.69 -7.30
N PRO A 26 -7.21 0.37 -7.26
CA PRO A 26 -7.94 -0.22 -6.15
C PRO A 26 -7.18 0.00 -4.82
N PRO A 27 -7.90 0.18 -3.70
CA PRO A 27 -7.25 0.24 -2.40
C PRO A 27 -6.54 -1.08 -2.09
N MET A 28 -5.46 -1.02 -1.30
CA MET A 28 -4.59 -2.16 -1.02
C MET A 28 -5.32 -3.37 -0.42
N ASN A 29 -6.36 -3.14 0.37
CA ASN A 29 -7.20 -4.19 0.93
C ASN A 29 -7.96 -4.98 -0.15
N ARG A 30 -8.41 -4.32 -1.22
CA ARG A 30 -9.07 -4.94 -2.36
C ARG A 30 -8.07 -5.76 -3.17
N ILE A 31 -6.89 -5.20 -3.43
CA ILE A 31 -5.79 -5.92 -4.10
C ILE A 31 -5.44 -7.22 -3.35
N ARG A 32 -5.27 -7.15 -2.03
CA ARG A 32 -4.96 -8.33 -1.20
C ARG A 32 -6.08 -9.38 -1.25
N ARG A 33 -7.34 -8.96 -1.22
CA ARG A 33 -8.50 -9.86 -1.33
C ARG A 33 -8.54 -10.55 -2.68
N ASP A 34 -8.34 -9.79 -3.76
CA ASP A 34 -8.34 -10.33 -5.12
C ASP A 34 -7.17 -11.29 -5.33
N ALA A 35 -5.98 -10.97 -4.81
CA ALA A 35 -4.81 -11.85 -4.84
C ALA A 35 -5.06 -13.17 -4.10
N ALA A 36 -5.65 -13.13 -2.90
CA ALA A 36 -5.98 -14.34 -2.13
C ALA A 36 -7.04 -15.21 -2.83
N ARG A 37 -8.00 -14.59 -3.54
CA ARG A 37 -9.02 -15.32 -4.32
C ARG A 37 -8.42 -16.00 -5.55
N LEU A 38 -7.56 -15.30 -6.28
CA LEU A 38 -7.00 -15.79 -7.55
C LEU A 38 -5.83 -16.75 -7.33
N LEU A 39 -5.00 -16.49 -6.33
CA LEU A 39 -3.78 -17.23 -6.01
C LEU A 39 -3.74 -17.52 -4.51
N PRO A 40 -4.44 -18.58 -4.06
CA PRO A 40 -4.43 -18.99 -2.66
C PRO A 40 -3.00 -19.19 -2.16
N GLY A 41 -2.69 -18.63 -0.98
CA GLY A 41 -1.35 -18.68 -0.39
C GLY A 41 -0.36 -17.61 -0.90
N SER A 42 -0.76 -16.77 -1.86
CA SER A 42 0.07 -15.65 -2.31
C SER A 42 0.24 -14.56 -1.24
N LYS A 43 1.32 -13.79 -1.35
CA LYS A 43 1.64 -12.64 -0.47
C LYS A 43 1.83 -11.38 -1.30
N VAL A 44 1.18 -10.28 -0.92
CA VAL A 44 1.37 -8.95 -1.51
C VAL A 44 2.19 -8.09 -0.57
N ARG A 45 3.29 -7.51 -1.07
CA ARG A 45 4.16 -6.58 -0.33
C ARG A 45 4.13 -5.21 -0.98
N THR A 46 3.95 -4.18 -0.17
CA THR A 46 4.09 -2.78 -0.60
C THR A 46 5.56 -2.38 -0.49
N LEU A 47 6.12 -1.88 -1.57
CA LEU A 47 7.48 -1.34 -1.64
C LEU A 47 7.41 0.18 -1.75
N LEU A 48 8.58 0.84 -1.72
CA LEU A 48 8.67 2.28 -1.94
C LEU A 48 8.25 2.67 -3.35
N PHE A 49 7.88 3.95 -3.53
CA PHE A 49 7.58 4.57 -4.82
C PHE A 49 6.45 3.86 -5.59
N TYR A 50 5.30 3.65 -4.95
CA TYR A 50 4.09 3.11 -5.58
C TYR A 50 4.28 1.70 -6.19
N ARG A 51 5.29 0.96 -5.73
CA ARG A 51 5.62 -0.37 -6.25
C ARG A 51 5.04 -1.47 -5.37
N TYR A 52 4.54 -2.52 -6.00
CA TYR A 52 3.96 -3.69 -5.31
C TYR A 52 4.63 -4.97 -5.81
N LEU A 53 4.83 -5.92 -4.89
CA LEU A 53 5.38 -7.25 -5.20
C LEU A 53 4.37 -8.32 -4.81
N LEU A 54 4.01 -9.18 -5.76
CA LEU A 54 3.19 -10.37 -5.55
C LEU A 54 4.10 -11.60 -5.57
N VAL A 55 4.09 -12.37 -4.48
CA VAL A 55 4.86 -13.62 -4.36
C VAL A 55 3.87 -14.78 -4.30
N TYR A 56 4.05 -15.76 -5.17
CA TYR A 56 3.23 -16.97 -5.24
C TYR A 56 4.15 -18.17 -5.49
N ARG A 57 3.85 -19.28 -4.83
CA ARG A 57 4.51 -20.57 -5.06
C ARG A 57 3.48 -21.52 -5.62
N ARG A 58 3.77 -22.15 -6.77
CA ARG A 58 2.85 -23.11 -7.36
C ARG A 58 2.90 -24.40 -6.53
N PRO A 59 1.75 -25.03 -6.23
CA PRO A 59 1.72 -26.28 -5.47
C PRO A 59 2.51 -27.44 -6.11
N GLU A 60 2.64 -27.46 -7.44
CA GLU A 60 3.45 -28.47 -8.15
C GLU A 60 4.96 -28.32 -7.91
N ASP A 61 5.43 -27.12 -7.53
CA ASP A 61 6.83 -26.85 -7.17
C ASP A 61 7.19 -27.36 -5.76
N ASP A 62 6.25 -28.04 -5.08
CA ASP A 62 6.45 -28.78 -3.84
C ASP A 62 6.53 -30.31 -4.06
N HIS A 63 6.49 -30.79 -5.32
CA HIS A 63 6.74 -32.20 -5.62
C HIS A 63 8.23 -32.51 -5.38
N PRO A 64 8.58 -33.48 -4.51
CA PRO A 64 9.97 -33.88 -4.33
C PRO A 64 10.46 -34.51 -5.65
N ILE A 65 11.57 -33.98 -6.16
CA ILE A 65 12.38 -34.63 -7.22
C ILE A 65 13.12 -35.84 -6.66
#